data_AF-A0A2M8NHX5-F1
#
_entry.id   AF-A0A2M8NHX5-F1
#
_cell.length_a   1.000
_cell.length_b   1.000
_cell.length_c   1.000
_cell.angle_alpha   90.00
_cell.angle_beta   90.00
_cell.angle_gamma   90.00
#
_symmetry.space_group_name_H-M   'P 1'
#
loop_
_entity.id
_entity.type
_entity.pdbx_description
1 polymer ?
#
loop_
_entity_poly.entity_id
_entity_poly.type
_entity_poly.pdbx_seq_one_letter_code
_entity_poly.pdbx_strand_id
1 'polypeptide(L)'
;MGEIFDRLSRRLPVYTLMDAMPSDRLFAHPVYAGFSDPHVWFDVSLWSDGIDAIVGGLSALDPAGAEIYAANAAAYRETLSALDAYIADAVATIPEEQRVLITAHDAFSYFGARYGIEVLGLQGVSTEAEAGVQDVQNLVTFVVENRIPAVFIESSVPQRTLQAVVEAARARGWDVRIGGELFSDAPGDAGTLEGTYIGMALHNLIAIVPALGGELPPLPDMLADYQPMFEER
;
A
#
# COMPACT_ATOMS: atom_id res chain seq x y z
N MET A 1 -8.39 10.98 15.06
CA MET A 1 -9.70 10.65 14.45
C MET A 1 -10.56 9.68 15.29
N GLY A 2 -9.98 8.68 15.95
CA GLY A 2 -10.74 7.67 16.74
C GLY A 2 -11.77 8.24 17.73
N GLU A 3 -11.39 9.20 18.58
CA GLU A 3 -12.32 9.79 19.57
C GLU A 3 -13.55 10.50 18.97
N ILE A 4 -13.48 10.94 17.71
CA ILE A 4 -14.61 11.57 17.01
C ILE A 4 -15.62 10.49 16.62
N PHE A 5 -15.14 9.38 16.06
CA PHE A 5 -15.97 8.24 15.68
C PHE A 5 -16.57 7.54 16.92
N ASP A 6 -15.85 7.45 18.03
CA ASP A 6 -16.38 6.95 19.31
C ASP A 6 -17.52 7.81 19.87
N ARG A 7 -17.49 9.12 19.60
CA ARG A 7 -18.59 10.01 19.98
C ARG A 7 -19.76 9.89 19.02
N LEU A 8 -19.50 9.68 17.73
CA LEU A 8 -20.53 9.48 16.71
C LEU A 8 -21.26 8.14 16.85
N SER A 9 -20.55 7.08 17.27
CA SER A 9 -21.13 5.73 17.46
C SER A 9 -22.25 5.70 18.50
N ARG A 10 -22.31 6.69 19.40
CA ARG A 10 -23.41 6.88 20.35
C ARG A 10 -24.73 7.33 19.70
N ARG A 11 -24.69 7.78 18.44
CA ARG A 11 -25.83 8.40 17.73
C ARG A 11 -26.11 7.78 16.37
N LEU A 12 -25.09 7.24 15.72
CA LEU A 12 -25.17 6.65 14.39
C LEU A 12 -24.43 5.30 14.40
N PRO A 13 -24.86 4.31 13.61
CA PRO A 13 -24.07 3.10 13.37
C PRO A 13 -22.70 3.49 12.80
N VAL A 14 -21.64 3.03 13.46
CA VAL A 14 -20.25 3.20 13.04
C VAL A 14 -19.63 1.81 12.98
N TYR A 15 -19.02 1.48 11.84
CA TYR A 15 -18.37 0.20 11.60
C TYR A 15 -16.91 0.46 11.23
N THR A 16 -15.99 -0.19 11.95
CA THR A 16 -14.54 -0.11 11.68
C THR A 16 -14.13 -1.38 10.96
N LEU A 17 -13.46 -1.26 9.80
CA LEU A 17 -13.05 -2.44 9.02
C LEU A 17 -12.05 -3.32 9.79
N MET A 18 -11.12 -2.70 10.52
CA MET A 18 -10.10 -3.40 11.29
C MET A 18 -10.68 -4.24 12.44
N ASP A 19 -11.90 -3.96 12.90
CA ASP A 19 -12.54 -4.77 13.96
C ASP A 19 -12.90 -6.18 13.49
N ALA A 20 -13.05 -6.38 12.16
CA ALA A 20 -13.27 -7.69 11.57
C ALA A 20 -11.97 -8.45 11.23
N MET A 21 -10.81 -7.80 11.37
CA MET A 21 -9.52 -8.39 11.01
C MET A 21 -8.90 -9.16 12.20
N PRO A 22 -8.16 -10.25 11.96
CA PRO A 22 -7.46 -10.98 13.01
C PRO A 22 -6.42 -10.10 13.72
N SER A 23 -6.55 -9.94 15.04
CA SER A 23 -5.71 -9.01 15.81
C SER A 23 -4.23 -9.40 15.88
N ASP A 24 -3.91 -10.69 15.70
CA ASP A 24 -2.55 -11.21 15.60
C ASP A 24 -1.86 -10.89 14.26
N ARG A 25 -2.63 -10.41 13.28
CA ARG A 25 -2.11 -9.92 11.99
C ARG A 25 -1.97 -8.40 11.93
N LEU A 26 -2.43 -7.67 12.95
CA LEU A 26 -2.32 -6.20 12.99
C LEU A 26 -0.99 -5.77 13.60
N PHE A 27 -0.28 -4.87 12.92
CA PHE A 27 0.98 -4.30 13.41
C PHE A 27 0.71 -3.19 14.41
N ALA A 28 1.51 -3.14 15.48
CA ALA A 28 1.41 -2.08 16.46
C ALA A 28 1.92 -0.75 15.90
N HIS A 29 1.23 0.34 16.20
CA HIS A 29 1.69 1.67 15.82
C HIS A 29 2.95 2.03 16.63
N PRO A 30 4.05 2.49 15.99
CA PRO A 30 5.33 2.70 16.68
C PRO A 30 5.31 3.82 17.72
N VAL A 31 4.52 4.88 17.46
CA VAL A 31 4.41 6.05 18.36
C VAL A 31 3.23 5.96 19.33
N TYR A 32 2.04 5.61 18.84
CA TYR A 32 0.81 5.62 19.62
C TYR A 32 0.50 4.23 20.23
N ALA A 33 0.91 4.03 21.48
CA ALA A 33 0.67 2.78 22.20
C ALA A 33 -0.83 2.43 22.24
N GLY A 34 -1.15 1.17 21.92
CA GLY A 34 -2.53 0.67 21.85
C GLY A 34 -3.25 0.94 20.53
N PHE A 35 -2.62 1.64 19.59
CA PHE A 35 -3.10 1.78 18.23
C PHE A 35 -2.36 0.81 17.30
N SER A 36 -2.99 0.44 16.20
CA SER A 36 -2.38 -0.35 15.14
C SER A 36 -1.92 0.56 13.98
N ASP A 37 -0.92 0.11 13.24
CA ASP A 37 -0.60 0.65 11.92
C ASP A 37 -1.86 0.56 11.03
N PRO A 38 -2.34 1.69 10.47
CA PRO A 38 -3.60 1.73 9.74
C PRO A 38 -3.51 1.15 8.32
N HIS A 39 -2.32 0.95 7.74
CA HIS A 39 -2.13 0.68 6.30
C HIS A 39 -2.40 -0.79 5.90
N VAL A 40 -3.39 -1.42 6.52
CA VAL A 40 -3.78 -2.82 6.32
C VAL A 40 -4.19 -3.15 4.88
N TRP A 41 -4.58 -2.13 4.10
CA TRP A 41 -4.98 -2.31 2.69
C TRP A 41 -3.86 -2.76 1.77
N PHE A 42 -2.60 -2.72 2.21
CA PHE A 42 -1.49 -3.24 1.41
C PHE A 42 -1.25 -4.75 1.54
N ASP A 43 -1.76 -5.41 2.58
CA ASP A 43 -1.94 -6.86 2.58
C ASP A 43 -3.34 -7.16 2.04
N VAL A 44 -3.43 -7.55 0.76
CA VAL A 44 -4.72 -7.75 0.08
C VAL A 44 -5.54 -8.84 0.76
N SER A 45 -4.87 -9.87 1.28
CA SER A 45 -5.54 -10.95 2.02
C SER A 45 -6.12 -10.46 3.35
N LEU A 46 -5.39 -9.61 4.09
CA LEU A 46 -5.90 -8.98 5.32
C LEU A 46 -7.00 -7.97 5.02
N TRP A 47 -6.86 -7.20 3.94
CA TRP A 47 -7.87 -6.25 3.48
C TRP A 47 -9.18 -6.93 3.14
N SER A 48 -9.10 -8.12 2.53
CA SER A 48 -10.25 -8.98 2.25
C SER A 48 -11.01 -9.32 3.53
N ASP A 49 -10.35 -9.60 4.66
CA ASP A 49 -11.02 -9.91 5.93
C ASP A 49 -11.96 -8.76 6.38
N GLY A 50 -11.62 -7.51 6.06
CA GLY A 50 -12.44 -6.34 6.34
C GLY A 50 -13.80 -6.30 5.60
N ILE A 51 -13.97 -7.08 4.53
CA ILE A 51 -15.24 -7.14 3.78
C ILE A 51 -16.41 -7.61 4.66
N ASP A 52 -16.15 -8.43 5.68
CA ASP A 52 -17.21 -8.92 6.57
C ASP A 52 -17.83 -7.78 7.39
N ALA A 53 -17.04 -6.80 7.81
CA ALA A 53 -17.54 -5.59 8.46
C ALA A 53 -18.44 -4.78 7.51
N ILE A 54 -18.09 -4.72 6.21
CA ILE A 54 -18.88 -4.03 5.18
C ILE A 54 -20.22 -4.74 4.97
N VAL A 55 -20.19 -6.05 4.71
CA VAL A 55 -21.40 -6.85 4.46
C VAL A 55 -22.31 -6.85 5.70
N GLY A 56 -21.74 -7.04 6.89
CA GLY A 56 -22.48 -6.98 8.14
C GLY A 56 -23.12 -5.62 8.38
N GLY A 57 -22.37 -4.54 8.16
CA GLY A 57 -22.87 -3.18 8.31
C GLY A 57 -23.96 -2.82 7.32
N LEU A 58 -23.76 -3.13 6.02
CA LEU A 58 -24.76 -2.90 4.97
C LEU A 58 -26.03 -3.73 5.20
N SER A 59 -25.89 -5.01 5.55
CA SER A 59 -27.04 -5.89 5.80
C SER A 59 -27.83 -5.49 7.05
N ALA A 60 -27.18 -4.91 8.06
CA ALA A 60 -27.85 -4.37 9.24
C ALA A 60 -28.66 -3.09 8.92
N LEU A 61 -28.17 -2.28 7.99
CA LEU A 61 -28.83 -1.04 7.56
C LEU A 61 -29.92 -1.27 6.49
N ASP A 62 -29.70 -2.22 5.60
CA ASP A 62 -30.63 -2.65 4.55
C ASP A 62 -30.75 -4.19 4.51
N PRO A 63 -31.61 -4.78 5.36
CA PRO A 63 -31.80 -6.23 5.40
C PRO A 63 -32.34 -6.83 4.10
N ALA A 64 -33.05 -6.05 3.28
CA ALA A 64 -33.58 -6.52 2.00
C ALA A 64 -32.46 -6.74 0.97
N GLY A 65 -31.35 -6.01 1.09
CA GLY A 65 -30.17 -6.13 0.24
C GLY A 65 -29.16 -7.21 0.66
N ALA A 66 -29.36 -7.89 1.79
CA ALA A 66 -28.35 -8.78 2.39
C ALA A 66 -27.79 -9.84 1.44
N GLU A 67 -28.65 -10.54 0.70
CA GLU A 67 -28.24 -11.57 -0.28
C GLU A 67 -27.41 -10.97 -1.44
N ILE A 68 -27.73 -9.74 -1.86
CA ILE A 68 -26.98 -9.03 -2.90
C ILE A 68 -25.59 -8.68 -2.39
N TYR A 69 -25.48 -8.16 -1.16
CA TYR A 69 -24.20 -7.81 -0.56
C TYR A 69 -23.31 -9.04 -0.36
N ALA A 70 -23.88 -10.16 0.10
CA ALA A 70 -23.16 -11.42 0.26
C ALA A 70 -22.64 -11.97 -1.08
N ALA A 71 -23.48 -11.96 -2.13
CA ALA A 71 -23.08 -12.41 -3.47
C ALA A 71 -21.97 -11.52 -4.06
N ASN A 72 -22.09 -10.20 -3.93
CA ASN A 72 -21.08 -9.26 -4.40
C ASN A 72 -19.76 -9.41 -3.63
N ALA A 73 -19.82 -9.62 -2.32
CA ALA A 73 -18.65 -9.86 -1.49
C ALA A 73 -17.93 -11.15 -1.89
N ALA A 74 -18.65 -12.24 -2.12
CA ALA A 74 -18.06 -13.49 -2.59
C ALA A 74 -17.34 -13.30 -3.93
N ALA A 75 -17.98 -12.63 -4.89
CA ALA A 75 -17.35 -12.34 -6.19
C ALA A 75 -16.11 -11.45 -6.04
N TYR A 76 -16.18 -10.40 -5.23
CA TYR A 76 -15.07 -9.48 -5.02
C TYR A 76 -13.88 -10.14 -4.31
N ARG A 77 -14.13 -11.06 -3.37
CA ARG A 77 -13.08 -11.84 -2.69
C ARG A 77 -12.26 -12.69 -3.66
N GLU A 78 -12.88 -13.25 -4.70
CA GLU A 78 -12.16 -13.97 -5.76
C GLU A 78 -11.24 -13.02 -6.55
N THR A 79 -11.71 -11.81 -6.86
CA THR A 79 -10.87 -10.78 -7.50
C THR A 79 -9.70 -10.37 -6.60
N LEU A 80 -9.93 -10.18 -5.29
CA LEU A 80 -8.86 -9.88 -4.33
C LEU A 80 -7.86 -11.04 -4.19
N SER A 81 -8.33 -12.29 -4.19
CA SER A 81 -7.44 -13.45 -4.16
C SER A 81 -6.55 -13.52 -5.40
N ALA A 82 -7.08 -13.19 -6.58
CA ALA A 82 -6.29 -13.11 -7.81
C ALA A 82 -5.27 -11.97 -7.76
N LEU A 83 -5.66 -10.80 -7.21
CA LEU A 83 -4.76 -9.67 -7.01
C LEU A 83 -3.63 -9.99 -6.03
N ASP A 84 -3.94 -10.58 -4.88
CA ASP A 84 -2.95 -10.99 -3.86
C ASP A 84 -1.91 -11.96 -4.45
N ALA A 85 -2.38 -13.00 -5.15
CA ALA A 85 -1.50 -13.96 -5.82
C ALA A 85 -0.64 -13.28 -6.90
N TYR A 86 -1.23 -12.41 -7.72
CA TYR A 86 -0.52 -11.70 -8.78
C TYR A 86 0.59 -10.78 -8.23
N ILE A 87 0.32 -10.05 -7.15
CA ILE A 87 1.32 -9.20 -6.48
C ILE A 87 2.46 -10.07 -5.95
N ALA A 88 2.15 -11.19 -5.28
CA ALA A 88 3.17 -12.10 -4.76
C ALA A 88 4.08 -12.65 -5.86
N ASP A 89 3.51 -13.11 -6.97
CA ASP A 89 4.25 -13.63 -8.12
C ASP A 89 5.14 -12.55 -8.75
N ALA A 90 4.62 -11.34 -8.92
CA ALA A 90 5.37 -10.23 -9.49
C ALA A 90 6.52 -9.75 -8.58
N VAL A 91 6.29 -9.61 -7.27
CA VAL A 91 7.34 -9.23 -6.31
C VAL A 91 8.44 -10.30 -6.24
N ALA A 92 8.09 -11.58 -6.34
CA ALA A 92 9.05 -12.68 -6.34
C ALA A 92 10.04 -12.63 -7.51
N THR A 93 9.72 -11.92 -8.60
CA THR A 93 10.64 -11.73 -9.74
C THR A 93 11.77 -10.75 -9.44
N ILE A 94 11.60 -9.85 -8.47
CA ILE A 94 12.62 -8.88 -8.08
C ILE A 94 13.83 -9.65 -7.51
N PRO A 95 15.08 -9.35 -7.91
CA PRO A 95 16.27 -9.96 -7.30
C PRO A 95 16.30 -9.75 -5.79
N GLU A 96 16.66 -10.79 -5.02
CA GLU A 96 16.57 -10.76 -3.55
C GLU A 96 17.35 -9.58 -2.94
N GLU A 97 18.51 -9.25 -3.50
CA GLU A 97 19.34 -8.12 -3.06
C GLU A 97 18.73 -6.74 -3.36
N GLN A 98 17.73 -6.69 -4.24
CA GLN A 98 17.04 -5.47 -4.67
C GLN A 98 15.61 -5.36 -4.10
N ARG A 99 15.16 -6.33 -3.30
CA ARG A 99 13.85 -6.33 -2.64
C ARG A 99 13.83 -5.39 -1.43
N VAL A 100 14.09 -4.11 -1.70
CA VAL A 100 13.95 -3.03 -0.73
C VAL A 100 13.13 -1.90 -1.36
N LEU A 101 11.97 -1.63 -0.78
CA LEU A 101 11.04 -0.58 -1.16
C LEU A 101 11.26 0.64 -0.26
N ILE A 102 11.73 1.73 -0.85
CA ILE A 102 11.96 3.01 -0.14
C ILE A 102 10.93 4.04 -0.57
N THR A 103 10.13 4.53 0.37
CA THR A 103 8.98 5.43 0.12
C THR A 103 9.08 6.74 0.93
N ALA A 104 8.12 7.64 0.73
CA ALA A 104 8.11 8.94 1.38
C ALA A 104 7.74 8.81 2.87
N HIS A 105 6.81 7.92 3.21
CA HIS A 105 6.51 7.55 4.59
C HIS A 105 6.33 6.03 4.76
N ASP A 106 6.32 5.59 6.02
CA ASP A 106 6.24 4.18 6.41
C ASP A 106 4.81 3.65 6.31
N ALA A 107 4.31 3.53 5.08
CA ALA A 107 2.95 3.08 4.76
C ALA A 107 2.90 1.61 4.33
N PHE A 108 4.02 1.05 3.89
CA PHE A 108 4.05 -0.22 3.16
C PHE A 108 4.45 -1.41 4.03
N SER A 109 4.49 -1.28 5.37
CA SER A 109 4.90 -2.35 6.27
C SER A 109 4.11 -3.65 6.07
N TYR A 110 2.79 -3.58 5.89
CA TYR A 110 1.95 -4.75 5.55
C TYR A 110 2.29 -5.35 4.18
N PHE A 111 2.57 -4.50 3.17
CA PHE A 111 3.05 -4.94 1.85
C PHE A 111 4.33 -5.77 1.99
N GLY A 112 5.28 -5.21 2.74
CA GLY A 112 6.59 -5.82 3.00
C GLY A 112 6.48 -7.21 3.61
N ALA A 113 5.68 -7.32 4.66
CA ALA A 113 5.46 -8.58 5.36
C ALA A 113 4.71 -9.62 4.51
N ARG A 114 3.70 -9.20 3.74
CA ARG A 114 2.87 -10.12 2.93
C ARG A 114 3.63 -10.67 1.73
N TYR A 115 4.45 -9.85 1.06
CA TYR A 115 5.08 -10.18 -0.22
C TYR A 115 6.59 -10.37 -0.17
N GLY A 116 7.22 -10.24 1.01
CA GLY A 116 8.64 -10.55 1.19
C GLY A 116 9.58 -9.49 0.61
N ILE A 117 9.25 -8.21 0.85
CA ILE A 117 10.06 -7.05 0.46
C ILE A 117 10.39 -6.23 1.70
N GLU A 118 11.65 -5.82 1.87
CA GLU A 118 12.03 -4.90 2.96
C GLU A 118 11.47 -3.52 2.66
N VAL A 119 10.97 -2.81 3.67
CA VAL A 119 10.32 -1.50 3.50
C VAL A 119 10.99 -0.48 4.39
N LEU A 120 11.28 0.70 3.82
CA LEU A 120 11.81 1.85 4.55
C LEU A 120 11.05 3.11 4.14
N GLY A 121 10.38 3.74 5.11
CA GLY A 121 9.82 5.09 4.97
C GLY A 121 10.81 6.16 5.40
N LEU A 122 10.87 7.28 4.67
CA LEU A 122 11.65 8.44 5.12
C LEU A 122 10.99 9.16 6.30
N GLN A 123 9.66 9.28 6.28
CA GLN A 123 8.84 9.64 7.44
C GLN A 123 8.32 8.38 8.13
N GLY A 124 7.92 8.49 9.40
CA GLY A 124 7.29 7.37 10.12
C GLY A 124 5.87 7.07 9.63
N VAL A 125 5.19 6.16 10.33
CA VAL A 125 3.80 5.72 10.02
C VAL A 125 2.81 6.89 9.95
N SER A 126 3.06 7.97 10.69
CA SER A 126 2.28 9.21 10.58
C SER A 126 3.11 10.29 9.90
N THR A 127 2.49 10.99 8.95
CA THR A 127 3.05 12.15 8.23
C THR A 127 2.93 13.46 9.02
N GLU A 128 2.48 13.42 10.29
CA GLU A 128 2.38 14.60 11.16
C GLU A 128 3.75 15.22 11.46
N ALA A 129 4.82 14.41 11.46
CA ALA A 129 6.18 14.85 11.67
C ALA A 129 6.99 14.75 10.37
N GLU A 130 7.61 15.86 9.96
CA GLU A 130 8.54 15.87 8.84
C GLU A 130 9.84 15.13 9.19
N ALA A 131 10.45 14.48 8.18
CA ALA A 131 11.74 13.84 8.32
C ALA A 131 12.85 14.86 8.60
N GLY A 132 13.71 14.55 9.56
CA GLY A 132 14.85 15.38 9.91
C GLY A 132 16.01 15.23 8.93
N VAL A 133 16.98 16.15 9.02
CA VAL A 133 18.22 16.08 8.22
C VAL A 133 19.00 14.78 8.48
N GLN A 134 18.97 14.29 9.73
CA GLN A 134 19.65 13.04 10.08
C GLN A 134 19.00 11.82 9.41
N ASP A 135 17.66 11.79 9.32
CA ASP A 135 16.93 10.70 8.69
C ASP A 135 17.25 10.63 7.19
N VAL A 136 17.30 11.79 6.53
CA VAL A 136 17.76 11.91 5.14
C VAL A 136 19.18 11.38 4.97
N GLN A 137 20.11 11.75 5.86
CA GLN A 137 21.51 11.27 5.78
C GLN A 137 21.65 9.76 6.01
N ASN A 138 20.86 9.21 6.94
CA ASN A 138 20.83 7.78 7.19
C ASN A 138 20.30 7.03 5.97
N LEU A 139 19.20 7.51 5.38
CA LEU A 139 18.61 6.92 4.18
C LEU A 139 19.56 6.99 2.98
N VAL A 140 20.23 8.13 2.77
CA VAL A 140 21.24 8.28 1.71
C VAL A 140 22.39 7.28 1.90
N THR A 141 22.83 7.07 3.14
CA THR A 141 23.88 6.09 3.46
C THR A 141 23.41 4.68 3.12
N PHE A 142 22.21 4.30 3.57
CA PHE A 142 21.61 3.01 3.27
C PHE A 142 21.46 2.76 1.76
N VAL A 143 20.94 3.73 1.02
CA VAL A 143 20.74 3.66 -0.44
C VAL A 143 22.05 3.41 -1.18
N VAL A 144 23.12 4.12 -0.79
CA VAL A 144 24.44 4.02 -1.43
C VAL A 144 25.13 2.69 -1.08
N GLU A 145 25.08 2.28 0.18
CA GLU A 145 25.73 1.06 0.67
C GLU A 145 25.07 -0.21 0.12
N ASN A 146 23.73 -0.24 0.09
CA ASN A 146 22.97 -1.39 -0.41
C ASN A 146 22.69 -1.34 -1.92
N ARG A 147 23.20 -0.33 -2.64
CA ARG A 147 23.05 -0.19 -4.10
C ARG A 147 21.58 -0.24 -4.53
N ILE A 148 20.73 0.47 -3.80
CA ILE A 148 19.27 0.47 -4.07
C ILE A 148 19.01 1.21 -5.39
N PRO A 149 18.37 0.58 -6.38
CA PRO A 149 18.24 1.16 -7.72
C PRO A 149 17.22 2.30 -7.79
N ALA A 150 16.18 2.27 -6.96
CA ALA A 150 15.11 3.26 -7.00
C ALA A 150 14.51 3.58 -5.62
N VAL A 151 14.02 4.81 -5.49
CA VAL A 151 13.13 5.26 -4.40
C VAL A 151 11.81 5.77 -4.99
N PHE A 152 10.74 5.83 -4.21
CA PHE A 152 9.40 6.09 -4.72
C PHE A 152 8.73 7.26 -4.01
N ILE A 153 8.26 8.21 -4.80
CA ILE A 153 7.45 9.33 -4.30
C ILE A 153 6.00 8.86 -4.12
N GLU A 154 5.21 9.65 -3.39
CA GLU A 154 3.81 9.33 -3.12
C GLU A 154 2.91 10.51 -3.45
N SER A 155 1.67 10.22 -3.86
CA SER A 155 0.69 11.24 -4.24
C SER A 155 0.22 12.11 -3.06
N SER A 156 0.26 11.58 -1.83
CA SER A 156 -0.21 12.25 -0.62
C SER A 156 0.89 12.98 0.18
N VAL A 157 2.17 12.83 -0.20
CA VAL A 157 3.31 13.34 0.59
C VAL A 157 4.22 14.27 -0.26
N PRO A 158 4.77 15.36 0.29
CA PRO A 158 5.65 16.25 -0.46
C PRO A 158 6.88 15.55 -1.07
N GLN A 159 6.99 15.60 -2.40
CA GLN A 159 8.05 14.92 -3.17
C GLN A 159 9.48 15.43 -2.91
N ARG A 160 9.63 16.65 -2.35
CA ARG A 160 10.92 17.34 -2.22
C ARG A 160 11.95 16.55 -1.41
N THR A 161 11.51 15.80 -0.41
CA THR A 161 12.42 15.14 0.53
C THR A 161 13.13 13.96 -0.11
N LEU A 162 12.46 13.19 -0.98
CA LEU A 162 13.10 12.10 -1.72
C LEU A 162 13.96 12.60 -2.90
N GLN A 163 13.61 13.74 -3.50
CA GLN A 163 14.50 14.37 -4.47
C GLN A 163 15.85 14.76 -3.85
N ALA A 164 15.86 15.22 -2.60
CA ALA A 164 17.08 15.50 -1.86
C ALA A 164 17.92 14.23 -1.61
N VAL A 165 17.27 13.09 -1.33
CA VAL A 165 17.94 11.79 -1.19
C VAL A 165 18.61 11.38 -2.50
N VAL A 166 17.91 11.52 -3.63
CA VAL A 166 18.45 11.20 -4.97
C VAL A 166 19.70 12.02 -5.27
N GLU A 167 19.64 13.34 -5.12
CA GLU A 167 20.79 14.21 -5.41
C GLU A 167 21.98 13.95 -4.46
N ALA A 168 21.71 13.67 -3.19
CA ALA A 168 22.74 13.35 -2.21
C ALA A 168 23.40 11.98 -2.48
N ALA A 169 22.63 10.97 -2.89
CA ALA A 169 23.16 9.67 -3.29
C ALA A 169 24.01 9.78 -4.58
N ARG A 170 23.57 10.58 -5.56
CA ARG A 170 24.34 10.86 -6.77
C ARG A 170 25.67 11.54 -6.45
N ALA A 171 25.67 12.51 -5.53
CA ALA A 171 26.89 13.15 -5.05
C ALA A 171 27.87 12.16 -4.36
N ARG A 172 27.36 11.03 -3.87
CA ARG A 172 28.14 9.91 -3.30
C ARG A 172 28.48 8.81 -4.32
N GLY A 173 28.22 9.04 -5.61
CA GLY A 173 28.61 8.13 -6.68
C GLY A 173 27.63 6.98 -6.94
N TRP A 174 26.39 7.08 -6.46
CA TRP A 174 25.33 6.11 -6.76
C TRP A 174 24.13 6.80 -7.40
N ASP A 175 23.77 6.41 -8.62
CA ASP A 175 22.66 7.00 -9.38
C ASP A 175 21.35 6.26 -9.09
N VAL A 176 20.82 6.47 -7.88
CA VAL A 176 19.45 6.07 -7.53
C VAL A 176 18.47 6.97 -8.27
N ARG A 177 17.37 6.40 -8.79
CA ARG A 177 16.33 7.17 -9.48
C ARG A 177 15.01 7.20 -8.71
N ILE A 178 14.12 8.11 -9.10
CA ILE A 178 12.71 7.98 -8.74
C ILE A 178 12.11 6.86 -9.59
N GLY A 179 11.64 5.79 -8.94
CA GLY A 179 11.05 4.61 -9.58
C GLY A 179 9.63 4.85 -10.12
N GLY A 180 8.94 5.82 -9.55
CA GLY A 180 7.58 6.21 -9.90
C GLY A 180 6.90 6.91 -8.74
N GLU A 181 5.65 7.33 -8.97
CA GLU A 181 4.75 7.79 -7.93
C GLU A 181 3.83 6.65 -7.50
N LEU A 182 3.67 6.46 -6.20
CA LEU A 182 2.81 5.46 -5.59
C LEU A 182 1.59 6.10 -4.94
N PHE A 183 0.52 5.32 -4.88
CA PHE A 183 -0.65 5.61 -4.07
C PHE A 183 -0.48 4.96 -2.70
N SER A 184 -0.41 5.77 -1.64
CA SER A 184 -0.34 5.32 -0.26
C SER A 184 -1.72 5.35 0.41
N ASP A 185 -2.19 6.57 0.73
CA ASP A 185 -3.39 6.80 1.54
C ASP A 185 -4.68 7.02 0.74
N ALA A 186 -4.56 7.19 -0.57
CA ALA A 186 -5.67 7.48 -1.45
C ALA A 186 -5.47 6.85 -2.83
N PRO A 187 -6.53 6.32 -3.45
CA PRO A 187 -6.48 5.90 -4.85
C PRO A 187 -6.39 7.13 -5.78
N GLY A 188 -6.28 6.86 -7.08
CA GLY A 188 -6.36 7.88 -8.12
C GLY A 188 -7.75 8.53 -8.23
N ASP A 189 -7.91 9.35 -9.26
CA ASP A 189 -9.15 10.08 -9.49
C ASP A 189 -10.33 9.15 -9.81
N ALA A 190 -11.51 9.51 -9.33
CA ALA A 190 -12.74 8.76 -9.61
C ALA A 190 -13.00 8.68 -11.12
N GLY A 191 -13.22 7.46 -11.62
CA GLY A 191 -13.45 7.20 -13.04
C GLY A 191 -12.20 6.80 -13.84
N THR A 192 -11.02 6.78 -13.23
CA THR A 192 -9.83 6.11 -13.79
C THR A 192 -9.68 4.69 -13.24
N LEU A 193 -8.78 3.90 -13.83
CA LEU A 193 -8.49 2.55 -13.33
C LEU A 193 -7.86 2.63 -11.93
N GLU A 194 -6.93 3.56 -11.74
CA GLU A 194 -6.26 3.86 -10.46
C GLU A 194 -7.20 4.39 -9.38
N GLY A 195 -8.37 4.94 -9.77
CA GLY A 195 -9.43 5.34 -8.85
C GLY A 195 -10.13 4.19 -8.12
N THR A 196 -9.79 2.94 -8.45
CA THR A 196 -10.25 1.74 -7.75
C THR A 196 -9.14 1.16 -6.87
N TYR A 197 -9.51 0.41 -5.82
CA TYR A 197 -8.51 -0.26 -4.97
C TYR A 197 -7.60 -1.22 -5.78
N ILE A 198 -8.17 -1.99 -6.70
CA ILE A 198 -7.41 -2.94 -7.52
C ILE A 198 -6.44 -2.18 -8.44
N GLY A 199 -6.92 -1.14 -9.14
CA GLY A 199 -6.06 -0.35 -10.01
C GLY A 199 -4.99 0.42 -9.24
N MET A 200 -5.29 0.92 -8.04
CA MET A 200 -4.30 1.51 -7.14
C MET A 200 -3.17 0.52 -6.81
N ALA A 201 -3.52 -0.72 -6.42
CA ALA A 201 -2.55 -1.76 -6.11
C ALA A 201 -1.72 -2.17 -7.34
N LEU A 202 -2.36 -2.31 -8.51
CA LEU A 202 -1.68 -2.64 -9.76
C LEU A 202 -0.76 -1.51 -10.23
N HIS A 203 -1.18 -0.24 -10.12
CA HIS A 203 -0.33 0.91 -10.43
C HIS A 203 0.94 0.89 -9.58
N ASN A 204 0.80 0.68 -8.27
CA ASN A 204 1.95 0.56 -7.38
C ASN A 204 2.87 -0.57 -7.81
N LEU A 205 2.31 -1.74 -8.12
CA LEU A 205 3.08 -2.90 -8.56
C LEU A 205 3.85 -2.63 -9.86
N ILE A 206 3.19 -2.00 -10.85
CA ILE A 206 3.75 -1.62 -12.15
C ILE A 206 4.91 -0.64 -11.97
N ALA A 207 4.85 0.25 -10.99
CA ALA A 207 5.95 1.15 -10.66
C ALA A 207 7.09 0.41 -9.92
N ILE A 208 6.76 -0.40 -8.92
CA ILE A 208 7.74 -1.01 -8.01
C ILE A 208 8.58 -2.08 -8.71
N VAL A 209 7.92 -3.07 -9.33
CA VAL A 209 8.60 -4.31 -9.78
C VAL A 209 9.67 -4.02 -10.83
N PRO A 210 9.40 -3.33 -11.95
CA PRO A 210 10.42 -3.00 -12.93
C PRO A 210 11.47 -2.03 -12.38
N ALA A 211 11.09 -1.15 -11.44
CA ALA A 211 12.02 -0.19 -10.86
C ALA A 211 13.09 -0.84 -9.99
N LEU A 212 12.75 -1.97 -9.36
CA LEU A 212 13.64 -2.78 -8.55
C LEU A 212 14.25 -3.96 -9.32
N GLY A 213 14.07 -4.05 -10.63
CA GLY A 213 14.71 -5.05 -11.49
C GLY A 213 13.96 -6.37 -11.65
N GLY A 214 12.69 -6.43 -11.21
CA GLY A 214 11.79 -7.55 -11.50
C GLY A 214 11.06 -7.40 -12.83
N GLU A 215 10.24 -8.41 -13.14
CA GLU A 215 9.42 -8.50 -14.35
C GLU A 215 7.95 -8.71 -13.97
N LEU A 216 7.04 -8.00 -14.62
CA LEU A 216 5.61 -8.19 -14.40
C LEU A 216 5.15 -9.43 -15.19
N PRO A 217 4.60 -10.47 -14.53
CA PRO A 217 3.99 -11.59 -15.23
C PRO A 217 2.73 -11.14 -15.98
N PRO A 218 2.25 -11.92 -16.96
CA PRO A 218 0.98 -11.63 -17.62
C PRO A 218 -0.17 -11.54 -16.61
N LEU A 219 -1.07 -10.57 -16.80
CA LEU A 219 -2.25 -10.45 -15.95
C LEU A 219 -3.13 -11.71 -16.05
N PRO A 220 -3.67 -12.21 -14.92
CA PRO A 220 -4.66 -13.28 -14.96
C PRO A 220 -5.99 -12.77 -15.53
N ASP A 221 -6.79 -13.66 -16.12
CA ASP A 221 -8.10 -13.33 -16.70
C ASP A 221 -9.03 -12.58 -15.73
N MET A 222 -8.94 -12.88 -14.44
CA MET A 222 -9.71 -12.22 -13.37
C MET A 222 -9.43 -10.70 -13.27
N LEU A 223 -8.29 -10.24 -13.79
CA LEU A 223 -7.85 -8.83 -13.76
C LEU A 223 -7.75 -8.23 -15.17
N ALA A 224 -8.34 -8.87 -16.19
CA ALA A 224 -8.23 -8.45 -17.59
C ALA A 224 -8.73 -7.02 -17.85
N ASP A 225 -9.70 -6.52 -17.06
CA ASP A 225 -10.20 -5.14 -17.16
C ASP A 225 -9.11 -4.09 -16.86
N TYR A 226 -8.01 -4.47 -16.22
CA TYR A 226 -6.86 -3.61 -15.90
C TYR A 226 -5.71 -3.73 -16.91
N GLN A 227 -5.86 -4.56 -17.96
CA GLN A 227 -4.85 -4.71 -19.01
C GLN A 227 -4.36 -3.40 -19.65
N PRO A 228 -5.21 -2.37 -19.89
CA PRO A 228 -4.75 -1.09 -20.43
C PRO A 228 -3.62 -0.43 -19.63
N MET A 229 -3.56 -0.66 -18.30
CA MET A 229 -2.50 -0.10 -17.45
C MET A 229 -1.10 -0.63 -17.78
N PHE A 230 -1.02 -1.81 -18.42
CA PHE A 230 0.22 -2.49 -18.78
C PHE A 230 0.66 -2.20 -20.21
N GLU A 231 -0.20 -1.62 -21.04
CA GLU A 231 0.07 -1.32 -22.46
C GLU A 231 0.56 0.12 -22.68
N GLU A 232 0.27 1.02 -21.76
CA GLU A 232 0.57 2.45 -21.89
C GLU A 232 2.00 2.86 -21.48
N ARG A 233 2.94 1.90 -21.28
CA ARG A 233 4.29 2.18 -20.75
C ARG A 233 5.43 1.60 -21.58
#